data_AF-A0A7C4EIY0-F1
#
_entry.id   AF-A0A7C4EIY0-F1
#
_cell.length_a   1.000
_cell.length_b   1.000
_cell.length_c   1.000
_cell.angle_alpha   90.00
_cell.angle_beta   90.00
_cell.angle_gamma   90.00
#
_symmetry.space_group_name_H-M   'P 1'
#
loop_
_entity.id
_entity.type
_entity.pdbx_description
1 polymer ?
#
loop_
_entity_poly.entity_id
_entity_poly.type
_entity_poly.pdbx_seq_one_letter_code
_entity_poly.pdbx_strand_id
1 'polypeptide(L)'
;MSRFLPLLLAMLLLGASACSKSKTLTVIPQDAHSLEQFAEGLRCKQQGRYLLAREHFALALSTARDEDFSRRCQAEIAAMDRALQQLR
;
A
#
# COMPACT_ATOMS: atom_id res chain seq x y z
N MET A 1 13.43 -32.93 31.54
CA MET A 1 14.68 -32.19 31.20
C MET A 1 14.63 -31.79 29.74
N SER A 2 13.98 -30.65 29.46
CA SER A 2 13.74 -30.13 28.10
C SER A 2 14.98 -29.37 27.61
N ARG A 3 15.92 -30.08 26.98
CA ARG A 3 17.17 -29.50 26.43
C ARG A 3 17.10 -29.13 24.95
N PHE A 4 15.94 -29.28 24.30
CA PHE A 4 15.76 -29.01 22.87
C PHE A 4 15.16 -27.64 22.54
N LEU A 5 14.73 -26.88 23.55
CA LEU A 5 14.12 -25.57 23.34
C LEU A 5 15.05 -24.49 22.73
N PRO A 6 16.36 -24.40 23.07
CA PRO A 6 17.19 -23.31 22.56
C PRO A 6 17.60 -23.49 21.10
N LEU A 7 17.54 -24.71 20.55
CA LEU A 7 17.96 -25.00 19.18
C LEU A 7 16.92 -24.55 18.13
N LEU A 8 15.63 -24.62 18.48
CA LEU A 8 14.54 -24.17 17.60
C LEU A 8 14.49 -22.63 17.50
N LEU A 9 14.90 -21.91 18.56
CA LEU A 9 14.90 -20.45 18.57
C LEU A 9 16.03 -19.86 17.69
N ALA A 10 17.16 -20.55 17.56
CA ALA A 10 18.30 -20.09 16.77
C ALA A 10 18.08 -20.19 15.25
N MET A 11 17.27 -21.15 14.79
CA MET A 11 16.93 -21.32 13.38
C MET A 11 16.01 -20.22 12.82
N LEU A 12 15.22 -19.55 13.67
CA LEU A 12 14.29 -18.50 13.22
C LEU A 12 14.95 -17.15 12.92
N LEU A 13 16.18 -16.92 13.40
CA LEU A 13 16.87 -15.63 13.25
C LEU A 13 17.74 -15.53 11.99
N LEU A 14 17.95 -16.63 11.27
CA LEU A 14 18.88 -16.71 10.13
C LEU A 14 18.19 -16.66 8.75
N GLY A 15 16.91 -16.25 8.69
CA GLY A 15 16.12 -16.22 7.45
C GLY A 15 15.92 -14.84 6.80
N ALA A 16 16.35 -13.75 7.45
CA ALA A 16 16.00 -12.39 7.05
C ALA A 16 17.12 -11.65 6.31
N SER A 17 17.71 -12.25 5.27
CA SER A 17 18.67 -11.53 4.42
C SER A 17 18.63 -12.02 2.98
N ALA A 18 17.55 -11.69 2.27
CA ALA A 18 17.49 -11.84 0.82
C ALA A 18 17.06 -10.53 0.16
N CYS A 19 18.08 -9.81 -0.32
CA CYS A 19 18.10 -9.01 -1.54
C CYS A 19 17.13 -7.81 -1.65
N SER A 20 17.52 -6.65 -1.12
CA SER A 20 17.00 -5.37 -1.60
C SER A 20 17.92 -4.82 -2.68
N LYS A 21 17.55 -5.01 -3.96
CA LYS A 21 18.17 -4.32 -5.09
C LYS A 21 17.86 -2.84 -4.94
N SER A 22 18.83 -2.04 -4.51
CA SER A 22 18.71 -0.58 -4.49
C SER A 22 18.74 -0.05 -5.93
N LYS A 23 17.56 0.04 -6.57
CA LYS A 23 17.37 0.94 -7.70
C LYS A 23 17.55 2.35 -7.14
N THR A 24 18.50 3.10 -7.70
CA THR A 24 18.61 4.53 -7.49
C THR A 24 17.29 5.16 -7.94
N LEU A 25 16.40 5.43 -6.98
CA LEU A 25 15.12 6.07 -7.20
C LEU A 25 15.41 7.54 -7.50
N THR A 26 15.29 7.92 -8.77
CA THR A 26 15.06 9.32 -9.12
C THR A 26 13.76 9.73 -8.45
N VAL A 27 13.85 10.44 -7.33
CA VAL A 27 12.69 10.94 -6.59
C VAL A 27 12.03 11.98 -7.49
N ILE A 28 11.02 11.57 -8.24
CA ILE A 28 10.13 12.49 -8.94
C ILE A 28 9.29 13.14 -7.82
N PRO A 29 9.41 14.46 -7.60
CA PRO A 29 8.61 15.12 -6.58
C PRO A 29 7.15 14.98 -6.97
N GLN A 30 6.42 14.24 -6.13
CA GLN A 30 5.01 14.00 -6.33
C GLN A 30 4.23 15.25 -5.92
N ASP A 31 3.17 15.57 -6.66
CA ASP A 31 2.37 16.74 -6.38
C ASP A 31 1.72 16.62 -4.99
N ALA A 32 1.84 17.66 -4.17
CA ALA A 32 1.31 17.67 -2.80
C ALA A 32 -0.20 17.40 -2.79
N HIS A 33 -0.90 17.89 -3.82
CA HIS A 33 -2.33 17.66 -3.99
C HIS A 33 -2.65 16.18 -4.20
N SER A 34 -1.85 15.44 -4.99
CA SER A 34 -2.07 14.01 -5.21
C SER A 34 -1.91 13.18 -3.93
N LEU A 35 -0.96 13.56 -3.07
CA LEU A 35 -0.73 12.92 -1.77
C LEU A 35 -1.86 13.22 -0.78
N GLU A 36 -2.37 14.45 -0.80
CA GLU A 36 -3.53 14.84 0.01
C GLU A 36 -4.78 14.05 -0.38
N GLN A 37 -5.08 13.96 -1.68
CA GLN A 37 -6.20 13.15 -2.18
C GLN A 37 -6.05 11.68 -1.80
N PHE A 38 -4.83 11.14 -1.91
CA PHE A 38 -4.58 9.75 -1.49
C PHE A 38 -4.81 9.54 0.01
N ALA A 39 -4.36 10.48 0.86
CA ALA A 39 -4.57 10.42 2.29
C ALA A 39 -6.06 10.51 2.66
N GLU A 40 -6.83 11.38 2.00
CA GLU A 40 -8.26 11.49 2.23
C GLU A 40 -9.01 10.23 1.75
N GLY A 41 -8.58 9.63 0.64
CA GLY A 41 -9.07 8.32 0.19
C GLY A 41 -8.87 7.23 1.23
N LEU A 42 -7.70 7.19 1.89
CA LEU A 42 -7.44 6.26 2.99
C LEU A 42 -8.34 6.50 4.21
N ARG A 43 -8.60 7.77 4.57
CA ARG A 43 -9.53 8.10 5.67
C ARG A 43 -10.96 7.67 5.35
N CYS A 44 -11.43 7.94 4.13
CA CYS A 44 -12.73 7.49 3.66
C CYS A 44 -12.85 5.96 3.69
N LYS A 45 -11.78 5.24 3.28
CA LYS A 45 -11.71 3.78 3.37
C LYS A 45 -11.87 3.29 4.81
N GLN A 46 -11.16 3.90 5.76
CA GLN A 46 -11.26 3.55 7.19
C GLN A 46 -12.65 3.81 7.77
N GLN A 47 -13.37 4.83 7.24
CA GLN A 47 -14.75 5.12 7.61
C GLN A 47 -15.78 4.21 6.91
N GLY A 48 -15.36 3.25 6.09
CA GLY A 48 -16.25 2.38 5.30
C GLY A 48 -16.95 3.08 4.13
N ARG A 49 -16.54 4.32 3.80
CA ARG A 49 -17.12 5.13 2.70
C ARG A 49 -16.43 4.79 1.39
N TYR A 50 -16.62 3.55 0.91
CA TYR A 50 -15.84 3.00 -0.21
C TYR A 50 -16.04 3.72 -1.55
N LEU A 51 -17.23 4.26 -1.83
CA LEU A 51 -17.47 5.08 -3.04
C LEU A 51 -16.64 6.35 -3.02
N LEU A 52 -16.65 7.09 -1.91
CA LEU A 52 -15.89 8.33 -1.78
C LEU A 52 -14.39 8.06 -1.76
N ALA A 53 -13.97 6.99 -1.09
CA ALA A 53 -12.57 6.55 -1.10
C ALA A 53 -12.08 6.30 -2.54
N ARG A 54 -12.89 5.62 -3.36
CA ARG A 54 -12.60 5.36 -4.76
C ARG A 54 -12.42 6.65 -5.58
N GLU A 55 -13.28 7.65 -5.36
CA GLU A 55 -13.20 8.95 -6.04
C GLU A 55 -11.90 9.69 -5.69
N HIS A 56 -11.54 9.74 -4.40
CA HIS A 56 -10.27 10.34 -3.97
C HIS A 56 -9.05 9.62 -4.55
N PHE A 57 -9.05 8.28 -4.63
CA PHE A 57 -7.98 7.55 -5.28
C PHE A 57 -7.92 7.79 -6.80
N ALA A 58 -9.05 8.01 -7.46
CA ALA A 58 -9.08 8.38 -8.88
C ALA A 58 -8.52 9.79 -9.12
N LEU A 59 -8.80 10.74 -8.22
CA LEU A 59 -8.21 12.09 -8.25
C LEU A 59 -6.70 12.07 -7.97
N ALA A 60 -6.26 11.23 -7.02
CA ALA A 60 -4.83 11.02 -6.76
C ALA A 60 -4.12 10.39 -7.98
N LEU A 61 -4.79 9.47 -8.69
CA LEU A 61 -4.27 8.84 -9.90
C LEU A 61 -4.16 9.84 -11.07
N SER A 62 -5.14 10.72 -11.26
CA SER A 62 -5.13 11.68 -12.38
C SER A 62 -4.02 12.74 -12.26
N THR A 63 -3.55 12.99 -11.04
CA THR A 63 -2.47 13.92 -10.72
C THR A 63 -1.13 13.22 -10.44
N ALA A 64 -1.09 11.90 -10.55
CA ALA A 64 0.10 11.11 -10.31
C ALA A 64 1.17 11.35 -11.39
N ARG A 65 2.41 11.60 -10.96
CA ARG A 65 3.57 11.75 -11.86
C ARG A 65 4.50 10.55 -11.82
N ASP A 66 4.46 9.82 -10.71
CA ASP A 66 5.22 8.59 -10.48
C ASP A 66 4.40 7.33 -10.86
N GLU A 67 5.05 6.38 -11.54
CA GLU A 67 4.44 5.12 -11.98
C GLU A 67 4.13 4.20 -10.81
N ASP A 68 4.97 4.17 -9.77
CA ASP A 68 4.73 3.33 -8.60
C ASP A 68 3.54 3.87 -7.81
N PHE A 69 3.42 5.20 -7.66
CA PHE A 69 2.26 5.84 -7.07
C PHE A 69 0.98 5.61 -7.88
N SER A 70 1.07 5.68 -9.21
CA SER A 70 -0.04 5.37 -10.11
C SER A 70 -0.54 3.93 -9.93
N ARG A 71 0.39 2.97 -9.87
CA ARG A 71 0.08 1.56 -9.60
C ARG A 71 -0.57 1.35 -8.23
N ARG A 72 -0.09 2.07 -7.20
CA ARG A 72 -0.69 2.04 -5.86
C ARG A 72 -2.12 2.57 -5.86
N CYS A 73 -2.38 3.69 -6.53
CA CYS A 73 -3.74 4.26 -6.63
C CYS A 73 -4.69 3.30 -7.36
N GLN A 74 -4.24 2.70 -8.46
CA GLN A 74 -5.03 1.69 -9.20
C GLN A 74 -5.36 0.46 -8.34
N ALA A 75 -4.40 -0.03 -7.56
CA ALA A 75 -4.62 -1.16 -6.65
C ALA A 75 -5.66 -0.83 -5.57
N GLU A 76 -5.62 0.37 -5.01
CA GLU A 76 -6.62 0.84 -4.03
C GLU A 76 -8.00 1.00 -4.66
N ILE A 77 -8.11 1.57 -5.88
CA ILE A 77 -9.38 1.65 -6.63
C ILE A 77 -9.98 0.24 -6.82
N ALA A 78 -9.18 -0.71 -7.28
CA ALA A 78 -9.62 -2.10 -7.48
C ALA A 78 -10.02 -2.79 -6.16
N ALA A 79 -9.37 -2.43 -5.03
CA ALA A 79 -9.79 -2.90 -3.72
C ALA A 79 -11.16 -2.33 -3.33
N MET A 80 -11.42 -1.05 -3.58
CA MET A 80 -12.72 -0.42 -3.30
C MET A 80 -13.83 -0.98 -4.19
N ASP A 81 -13.56 -1.24 -5.47
CA ASP A 81 -14.52 -1.86 -6.37
C ASP A 81 -14.94 -3.26 -5.90
N ARG A 82 -13.97 -4.07 -5.43
CA ARG A 82 -14.27 -5.37 -4.83
C ARG A 82 -15.10 -5.26 -3.56
N ALA A 83 -14.77 -4.30 -2.67
CA ALA A 83 -15.55 -4.06 -1.46
C ALA A 83 -16.99 -3.63 -1.77
N LEU A 84 -17.18 -2.79 -2.80
CA LEU A 84 -18.51 -2.36 -3.24
C LEU A 84 -19.32 -3.48 -3.88
N GLN A 85 -18.67 -4.38 -4.62
CA GLN A 85 -19.33 -5.58 -5.16
C GLN A 85 -19.80 -6.54 -4.06
N GLN A 86 -19.06 -6.66 -2.96
CA GLN A 86 -19.43 -7.50 -1.83
C GLN A 86 -20.59 -6.94 -0.98
N LEU A 87 -20.87 -5.65 -1.10
CA LEU A 87 -21.94 -4.96 -0.35
C LEU A 87 -23.28 -4.94 -1.10
N ARG A 88 -23.29 -5.29 -2.39
CA ARG A 88 -24.48 -5.36 -3.24
C ARG A 88 -25.02 -6.78 -3.29
#